data_AF-A0A8X7MWJ5-F1
#
_entry.id   AF-A0A8X7MWJ5-F1
#
_cell.length_a   1.000
_cell.length_b   1.000
_cell.length_c   1.000
_cell.angle_alpha   90.00
_cell.angle_beta   90.00
_cell.angle_gamma   90.00
#
_symmetry.space_group_name_H-M   'P 1'
#
loop_
_entity.id
_entity.type
_entity.pdbx_description
1 polymer ?
#
loop_
_entity_poly.entity_id
_entity_poly.type
_entity_poly.pdbx_seq_one_letter_code
_entity_poly.pdbx_strand_id
1 'polypeptide(L)'
;MTLPLTSQASRRATAGAARTLLSAGGASSSSSSAGSSSSNTNTQRAFSTSHSSHAKPRKARVAADAAMNIRKLKAFQYDDIPTLGHEILDYNRDFLRVFRLVELELPKLAAFRQPFTGADLGAIIKLRFVHHQGETHPENRKVVLSVNVSELFSHPSSPLPTPAAKHKFLLLAGERYSPLAGLKDARDKLRIELARSTREGAVGWNGSELKSAEANLSDEQEEGLRNAWMGQVKIGGDRFPNERMNATWCLDTLQKLIHEANQRPEHMTNVPLDPRPQLARDARAHAFGRSNAVSLRDFPSEWLS
;
A
#
# COMPACT_ATOMS: atom_id res chain seq x y z
N MET A 1 -30.70 -15.60 -20.17
CA MET A 1 -29.82 -15.49 -18.98
C MET A 1 -30.64 -14.90 -17.85
N THR A 2 -31.01 -15.75 -16.89
CA THR A 2 -31.87 -15.42 -15.75
C THR A 2 -31.03 -14.78 -14.64
N LEU A 3 -31.33 -13.53 -14.28
CA LEU A 3 -30.74 -12.85 -13.12
C LEU A 3 -31.67 -13.02 -11.91
N PRO A 4 -31.18 -13.42 -10.73
CA PRO A 4 -31.98 -13.42 -9.52
C PRO A 4 -31.99 -12.04 -8.82
N LEU A 5 -33.15 -11.75 -8.24
CA LEU A 5 -33.57 -10.56 -7.52
C LEU A 5 -32.73 -10.21 -6.27
N THR A 6 -32.68 -8.91 -6.02
CA THR A 6 -32.37 -8.24 -4.74
C THR A 6 -33.15 -8.80 -3.55
N SER A 7 -32.47 -8.91 -2.40
CA SER A 7 -33.07 -8.83 -1.07
C SER A 7 -32.23 -7.89 -0.19
N GLN A 8 -32.80 -6.73 0.15
CA GLN A 8 -32.57 -6.07 1.45
C GLN A 8 -33.16 -6.98 2.54
N ALA A 9 -32.79 -7.02 3.81
CA ALA A 9 -32.06 -6.12 4.69
C ALA A 9 -31.53 -6.95 5.89
N SER A 10 -30.53 -6.45 6.63
CA SER A 10 -30.51 -6.68 8.08
C SER A 10 -29.67 -5.62 8.81
N ARG A 11 -30.31 -5.04 9.82
CA ARG A 11 -29.82 -4.01 10.73
C ARG A 11 -28.84 -4.64 11.73
N ARG A 12 -27.78 -3.91 12.11
CA ARG A 12 -27.34 -3.89 13.53
C ARG A 12 -26.29 -2.82 13.84
N ALA A 13 -26.42 -2.35 15.08
CA ALA A 13 -25.42 -1.76 15.97
C ALA A 13 -25.10 -0.26 15.83
N THR A 14 -25.92 0.53 16.54
CA THR A 14 -25.52 1.77 17.19
C THR A 14 -24.49 1.49 18.28
N ALA A 15 -23.29 2.07 18.18
CA ALA A 15 -22.36 2.21 19.29
C ALA A 15 -22.17 3.70 19.56
N GLY A 16 -22.66 4.15 20.73
CA GLY A 16 -22.51 5.51 21.21
C GLY A 16 -21.07 5.81 21.60
N ALA A 17 -20.52 6.90 21.09
CA ALA A 17 -19.31 7.52 21.59
C ALA A 17 -19.70 8.84 22.27
N ALA A 18 -19.70 8.82 23.61
CA ALA A 18 -19.81 10.00 24.43
C ALA A 18 -18.54 10.87 24.26
N ARG A 19 -18.71 12.13 23.88
CA ARG A 19 -17.66 13.15 23.95
C ARG A 19 -17.95 14.06 25.14
N THR A 20 -17.14 13.91 26.18
CA THR A 20 -17.12 14.78 27.35
C THR A 20 -16.37 16.06 27.02
N LEU A 21 -17.03 17.19 27.18
CA LEU A 21 -16.45 18.53 27.18
C LEU A 21 -15.94 18.84 28.59
N LEU A 22 -14.72 19.36 28.72
CA LEU A 22 -14.28 20.09 29.90
C LEU A 22 -13.44 21.28 29.47
N SER A 23 -13.86 22.44 29.98
CA SER A 23 -13.22 23.74 29.87
C SER A 23 -12.30 23.97 31.07
N ALA A 24 -11.24 24.75 30.90
CA ALA A 24 -10.81 25.77 31.88
C ALA A 24 -9.76 26.70 31.24
N GLY A 25 -9.93 28.01 31.47
CA GLY A 25 -9.05 29.06 30.97
C GLY A 25 -7.90 29.43 31.92
N GLY A 26 -7.06 30.34 31.43
CA GLY A 26 -6.01 31.04 32.18
C GLY A 26 -5.28 32.03 31.27
N ALA A 27 -5.09 33.27 31.74
CA ALA A 27 -4.81 34.46 30.94
C ALA A 27 -3.36 34.98 31.03
N SER A 28 -3.00 35.82 30.03
CA SER A 28 -1.96 36.90 30.03
C SER A 28 -0.47 36.47 29.99
N SER A 29 0.51 37.17 29.38
CA SER A 29 0.62 38.49 28.73
C SER A 29 1.93 38.62 27.89
N SER A 30 1.88 39.45 26.84
CA SER A 30 2.90 40.32 26.21
C SER A 30 4.30 39.81 25.79
N SER A 31 4.65 39.96 24.51
CA SER A 31 5.45 41.11 24.00
C SER A 31 5.69 41.03 22.48
N SER A 32 5.77 42.19 21.87
CA SER A 32 5.80 42.47 20.43
C SER A 32 7.22 42.71 19.89
N SER A 33 7.53 42.23 18.68
CA SER A 33 8.38 42.95 17.72
C SER A 33 8.13 42.45 16.29
N ALA A 34 8.32 43.34 15.32
CA ALA A 34 7.68 43.37 14.01
C ALA A 34 8.60 42.98 12.83
N GLY A 35 7.97 42.66 11.68
CA GLY A 35 8.55 42.54 10.33
C GLY A 35 8.70 41.09 9.87
N SER A 36 8.19 40.61 8.73
CA SER A 36 7.73 41.25 7.50
C SER A 36 6.84 40.29 6.69
N SER A 37 5.83 40.88 6.05
CA SER A 37 5.05 40.46 4.87
C SER A 37 5.07 38.98 4.41
N SER A 38 4.02 38.26 4.76
CA SER A 38 3.41 37.24 3.90
C SER A 38 1.90 37.29 4.09
N SER A 39 1.18 37.70 3.05
CA SER A 39 -0.28 37.89 3.04
C SER A 39 -1.00 36.55 3.21
N ASN A 40 -1.18 36.16 4.45
CA ASN A 40 -2.06 35.07 4.86
C ASN A 40 -3.48 35.67 4.95
N THR A 41 -4.34 35.43 3.97
CA THR A 41 -5.75 35.82 4.04
C THR A 41 -6.46 34.86 4.98
N ASN A 42 -6.29 35.10 6.28
CA ASN A 42 -7.14 34.57 7.32
C ASN A 42 -8.56 35.08 7.04
N THR A 43 -9.41 34.23 6.48
CA THR A 43 -10.86 34.49 6.33
C THR A 43 -11.50 34.46 7.71
N GLN A 44 -11.19 35.45 8.54
CA GLN A 44 -12.14 35.95 9.52
C GLN A 44 -13.38 36.30 8.72
N ARG A 45 -14.52 35.67 9.03
CA ARG A 45 -15.82 36.08 8.51
C ARG A 45 -16.02 37.54 8.92
N ALA A 46 -15.61 38.46 8.06
CA ALA A 46 -16.03 39.84 8.15
C ALA A 46 -17.54 39.82 7.94
N PHE A 47 -18.30 39.96 9.01
CA PHE A 47 -19.68 40.41 8.88
C PHE A 47 -19.58 41.74 8.14
N SER A 48 -20.08 41.78 6.91
CA SER A 48 -20.12 42.98 6.09
C SER A 48 -20.97 44.02 6.81
N THR A 49 -20.34 44.91 7.58
CA THR A 49 -20.98 46.09 8.15
C THR A 49 -21.05 47.17 7.10
N SER A 50 -21.89 46.95 6.08
CA SER A 50 -22.24 48.02 5.15
C SER A 50 -22.86 49.17 5.97
N HIS A 51 -22.32 50.38 5.83
CA HIS A 51 -22.83 51.59 6.46
C HIS A 51 -24.34 51.76 6.19
N SER A 52 -25.11 52.23 7.19
CA SER A 52 -26.58 52.39 7.08
C SER A 52 -27.00 53.33 5.93
N SER A 53 -26.10 54.20 5.47
CA SER A 53 -26.30 55.08 4.31
C SER A 53 -26.36 54.33 2.97
N HIS A 54 -25.79 53.12 2.89
CA HIS A 54 -25.92 52.23 1.73
C HIS A 54 -27.12 51.28 1.84
N ALA A 55 -27.83 51.27 2.97
CA ALA A 55 -29.07 50.53 3.11
C ALA A 55 -30.18 51.27 2.34
N LYS A 56 -30.50 50.77 1.13
CA LYS A 56 -31.64 51.25 0.34
C LYS A 56 -32.91 51.25 1.20
N PRO A 57 -33.81 52.25 1.05
CA PRO A 57 -35.03 52.36 1.83
C PRO A 57 -35.85 51.07 1.71
N ARG A 58 -36.46 50.63 2.83
CA ARG A 58 -37.11 49.31 2.96
C ARG A 58 -38.13 49.01 1.85
N LYS A 59 -38.82 50.03 1.30
CA LYS A 59 -39.74 49.89 0.15
C LYS A 59 -39.04 49.58 -1.18
N ALA A 60 -37.82 50.08 -1.41
CA ALA A 60 -37.04 49.76 -2.60
C ALA A 60 -36.42 48.35 -2.55
N ARG A 61 -36.18 47.81 -1.34
CA ARG A 61 -35.83 46.38 -1.16
C ARG A 61 -36.99 45.47 -1.55
N VAL A 62 -38.23 45.79 -1.13
CA VAL A 62 -39.44 45.01 -1.46
C VAL A 62 -39.71 44.92 -2.97
N ALA A 63 -39.31 45.94 -3.75
CA ALA A 63 -39.41 45.93 -5.20
C ALA A 63 -38.35 45.05 -5.88
N ALA A 64 -37.11 45.02 -5.36
CA ALA A 64 -36.06 44.10 -5.83
C ALA A 64 -36.34 42.64 -5.40
N ASP A 65 -36.93 42.45 -4.22
CA ASP A 65 -37.46 41.17 -3.74
C ASP A 65 -38.71 40.70 -4.49
N ALA A 66 -39.23 41.48 -5.47
CA ALA A 66 -40.39 41.08 -6.28
C ALA A 66 -40.15 39.80 -7.10
N ALA A 67 -38.92 39.54 -7.51
CA ALA A 67 -38.56 38.32 -8.24
C ALA A 67 -38.56 37.06 -7.36
N MET A 68 -38.29 37.21 -6.05
CA MET A 68 -38.26 36.12 -5.05
C MET A 68 -39.43 36.22 -4.06
N ASN A 69 -40.46 37.01 -4.40
CA ASN A 69 -41.63 37.17 -3.55
C ASN A 69 -42.49 35.91 -3.66
N ILE A 70 -42.54 35.11 -2.59
CA ILE A 70 -43.20 33.78 -2.55
C ILE A 70 -44.63 33.80 -3.10
N ARG A 71 -45.38 34.89 -2.83
CA ARG A 71 -46.76 35.07 -3.28
C ARG A 71 -46.91 35.36 -4.78
N LYS A 72 -45.82 35.74 -5.46
CA LYS A 72 -45.76 36.07 -6.89
C LYS A 72 -45.02 35.02 -7.72
N LEU A 73 -44.47 33.98 -7.09
CA LEU A 73 -43.87 32.86 -7.80
C LEU A 73 -44.96 32.07 -8.54
N LYS A 74 -44.61 31.54 -9.71
CA LYS A 74 -45.50 30.63 -10.44
C LYS A 74 -45.73 29.39 -9.58
N ALA A 75 -46.98 28.90 -9.57
CA ALA A 75 -47.28 27.61 -8.97
C ALA A 75 -46.49 26.50 -9.68
N PHE A 76 -45.88 25.61 -8.90
CA PHE A 76 -45.14 24.45 -9.39
C PHE A 76 -46.03 23.56 -10.27
N GLN A 77 -45.54 23.17 -11.45
CA GLN A 77 -46.32 22.43 -12.45
C GLN A 77 -45.97 20.94 -12.53
N TYR A 78 -45.23 20.41 -11.55
CA TYR A 78 -44.71 19.04 -11.58
C TYR A 78 -43.79 18.77 -12.79
N ASP A 79 -43.11 19.81 -13.26
CA ASP A 79 -42.20 19.84 -14.41
C ASP A 79 -40.73 19.61 -14.04
N ASP A 80 -40.42 19.62 -12.74
CA ASP A 80 -39.07 19.37 -12.24
C ASP A 80 -39.07 18.50 -10.98
N ILE A 81 -37.90 18.04 -10.57
CA ILE A 81 -37.73 17.12 -9.44
C ILE A 81 -37.01 17.88 -8.30
N PRO A 82 -37.23 17.56 -7.02
CA PRO A 82 -36.44 18.15 -5.94
C PRO A 82 -34.94 17.87 -6.10
N THR A 83 -34.10 18.66 -5.43
CA THR A 83 -32.63 18.53 -5.47
C THR A 83 -32.14 17.11 -5.22
N LEU A 84 -32.71 16.39 -4.24
CA LEU A 84 -32.38 14.99 -3.97
C LEU A 84 -32.62 14.08 -5.19
N GLY A 85 -33.68 14.33 -5.95
CA GLY A 85 -33.96 13.55 -7.15
C GLY A 85 -33.06 13.90 -8.33
N HIS A 86 -32.57 15.14 -8.44
CA HIS A 86 -31.49 15.46 -9.38
C HIS A 86 -30.19 14.75 -9.01
N GLU A 87 -29.83 14.68 -7.73
CA GLU A 87 -28.64 13.93 -7.28
C GLU A 87 -28.73 12.45 -7.70
N ILE A 88 -29.92 11.84 -7.57
CA ILE A 88 -30.17 10.47 -8.02
C ILE A 88 -30.02 10.36 -9.54
N LEU A 89 -30.54 11.32 -10.30
CA LEU A 89 -30.41 11.32 -11.77
C LEU A 89 -28.95 11.49 -12.21
N ASP A 90 -28.18 12.34 -11.55
CA ASP A 90 -26.76 12.55 -11.86
C ASP A 90 -25.93 11.32 -11.52
N TYR A 91 -26.18 10.68 -10.38
CA TYR A 91 -25.60 9.38 -10.06
C TYR A 91 -25.90 8.34 -11.16
N ASN A 92 -27.14 8.25 -11.61
CA ASN A 92 -27.52 7.32 -12.69
C ASN A 92 -26.84 7.66 -14.01
N ARG A 93 -26.68 8.95 -14.34
CA ARG A 93 -25.96 9.40 -15.54
C ARG A 93 -24.48 9.04 -15.47
N ASP A 94 -23.85 9.21 -14.33
CA ASP A 94 -22.46 8.82 -14.10
C ASP A 94 -22.30 7.30 -14.19
N PHE A 95 -23.22 6.54 -13.61
CA PHE A 95 -23.27 5.08 -13.73
C PHE A 95 -23.32 4.65 -15.20
N LEU A 96 -24.28 5.18 -15.97
CA LEU A 96 -24.41 4.89 -17.41
C LEU A 96 -23.18 5.32 -18.21
N ARG A 97 -22.50 6.41 -17.82
CA ARG A 97 -21.22 6.82 -18.41
C ARG A 97 -20.19 5.70 -18.23
N VAL A 98 -20.04 5.17 -17.03
CA VAL A 98 -19.10 4.08 -16.74
C VAL A 98 -19.44 2.80 -17.53
N PHE A 99 -20.72 2.40 -17.63
CA PHE A 99 -21.10 1.24 -18.47
C PHE A 99 -20.70 1.43 -19.92
N ARG A 100 -20.91 2.62 -20.47
CA ARG A 100 -20.50 2.92 -21.83
C ARG A 100 -18.99 2.79 -22.02
N LEU A 101 -18.18 3.22 -21.04
CA LEU A 101 -16.72 3.01 -21.05
C LEU A 101 -16.38 1.52 -21.00
N VAL A 102 -17.06 0.74 -20.15
CA VAL A 102 -16.86 -0.71 -20.03
C VAL A 102 -17.15 -1.43 -21.34
N GLU A 103 -18.26 -1.09 -22.01
CA GLU A 103 -18.68 -1.76 -23.24
C GLU A 103 -17.89 -1.30 -24.47
N LEU A 104 -17.58 0.00 -24.57
CA LEU A 104 -17.01 0.58 -25.80
C LEU A 104 -15.49 0.80 -25.71
N GLU A 105 -14.94 1.13 -24.54
CA GLU A 105 -13.54 1.52 -24.40
C GLU A 105 -12.66 0.38 -23.85
N LEU A 106 -13.11 -0.36 -22.84
CA LEU A 106 -12.30 -1.46 -22.28
C LEU A 106 -11.91 -2.54 -23.30
N PRO A 107 -12.77 -2.96 -24.26
CA PRO A 107 -12.34 -3.92 -25.28
C PRO A 107 -11.22 -3.39 -26.18
N LYS A 108 -11.14 -2.07 -26.37
CA LYS A 108 -10.05 -1.45 -27.15
C LYS A 108 -8.72 -1.56 -26.42
N LEU A 109 -8.71 -1.62 -25.09
CA LEU A 109 -7.49 -1.82 -24.31
C LEU A 109 -6.87 -3.20 -24.52
N ALA A 110 -7.64 -4.19 -24.99
CA ALA A 110 -7.10 -5.51 -25.32
C ALA A 110 -6.01 -5.44 -26.40
N ALA A 111 -6.05 -4.44 -27.28
CA ALA A 111 -5.02 -4.21 -28.30
C ALA A 111 -3.65 -3.84 -27.71
N PHE A 112 -3.61 -3.26 -26.50
CA PHE A 112 -2.39 -2.88 -25.79
C PHE A 112 -1.93 -3.93 -24.77
N ARG A 113 -2.56 -5.12 -24.74
CA ARG A 113 -2.20 -6.19 -23.83
C ARG A 113 -0.83 -6.76 -24.17
N GLN A 114 0.06 -6.77 -23.18
CA GLN A 114 1.33 -7.49 -23.24
C GLN A 114 1.24 -8.78 -22.41
N PRO A 115 1.70 -9.94 -22.91
CA PRO A 115 1.77 -11.14 -22.11
C PRO A 115 2.78 -10.95 -20.97
N PHE A 116 2.47 -11.46 -19.79
CA PHE A 116 3.42 -11.46 -18.69
C PHE A 116 4.55 -12.45 -19.01
N THR A 117 5.69 -11.93 -19.44
CA THR A 117 6.95 -12.67 -19.46
C THR A 117 7.44 -12.75 -18.03
N GLY A 118 7.80 -13.95 -17.55
CA GLY A 118 8.38 -14.11 -16.21
C GLY A 118 9.62 -13.23 -16.01
N ALA A 119 10.04 -13.07 -14.75
CA ALA A 119 11.28 -12.36 -14.47
C ALA A 119 12.43 -13.01 -15.26
N ASP A 120 13.21 -12.18 -15.97
CA ASP A 120 14.42 -12.62 -16.64
C ASP A 120 15.33 -13.32 -15.62
N LEU A 121 15.96 -14.43 -16.02
CA LEU A 121 16.69 -15.33 -15.11
C LEU A 121 17.88 -14.63 -14.40
N GLY A 122 18.32 -13.48 -14.92
CA GLY A 122 19.35 -12.64 -14.30
C GLY A 122 18.83 -11.60 -13.28
N ALA A 123 17.51 -11.40 -13.17
CA ALA A 123 16.93 -10.35 -12.32
C ALA A 123 16.77 -10.80 -10.86
N ILE A 124 17.87 -10.74 -10.09
CA ILE A 124 17.92 -11.15 -8.67
C ILE A 124 17.28 -10.11 -7.72
N ILE A 125 17.20 -8.84 -8.14
CA ILE A 125 16.85 -7.72 -7.26
C ILE A 125 15.39 -7.30 -7.46
N LYS A 126 14.65 -7.14 -6.36
CA LYS A 126 13.29 -6.57 -6.36
C LYS A 126 13.31 -5.12 -5.86
N LEU A 127 12.87 -4.18 -6.69
CA LEU A 127 12.67 -2.78 -6.31
C LEU A 127 11.18 -2.49 -6.15
N ARG A 128 10.80 -1.90 -5.02
CA ARG A 128 9.43 -1.45 -4.74
C ARG A 128 9.38 0.07 -4.69
N PHE A 129 8.57 0.64 -5.57
CA PHE A 129 8.21 2.04 -5.61
C PHE A 129 6.82 2.22 -4.99
N VAL A 130 6.59 3.37 -4.36
CA VAL A 130 5.27 3.76 -3.83
C VAL A 130 4.82 4.97 -4.61
N HIS A 131 3.60 4.94 -5.13
CA HIS A 131 3.05 6.06 -5.88
C HIS A 131 1.59 6.30 -5.46
N HIS A 132 1.36 7.45 -4.83
CA HIS A 132 0.02 7.96 -4.53
C HIS A 132 -0.51 8.72 -5.76
N GLN A 133 -1.47 8.12 -6.47
CA GLN A 133 -2.03 8.67 -7.70
C GLN A 133 -2.73 10.01 -7.44
N GLY A 134 -2.30 11.06 -8.16
CA GLY A 134 -2.90 12.40 -8.06
C GLY A 134 -2.48 13.23 -6.85
N GLU A 135 -1.76 12.65 -5.87
CA GLU A 135 -1.34 13.33 -4.65
C GLU A 135 0.18 13.42 -4.55
N THR A 136 0.69 14.61 -4.21
CA THR A 136 2.11 14.80 -3.90
C THR A 136 2.38 14.38 -2.45
N HIS A 137 2.65 13.08 -2.24
CA HIS A 137 2.94 12.54 -0.92
C HIS A 137 4.46 12.36 -0.70
N PRO A 138 5.02 12.69 0.49
CA PRO A 138 6.45 12.55 0.76
C PRO A 138 6.95 11.09 0.65
N GLU A 139 6.10 10.09 0.86
CA GLU A 139 6.49 8.69 0.70
C GLU A 139 6.77 8.30 -0.76
N ASN A 140 6.30 9.07 -1.75
CA ASN A 140 6.52 8.75 -3.17
C ASN A 140 8.00 8.65 -3.54
N ARG A 141 8.89 9.35 -2.81
CA ARG A 141 10.34 9.29 -3.07
C ARG A 141 11.00 8.04 -2.51
N LYS A 142 10.35 7.31 -1.61
CA LYS A 142 10.93 6.16 -0.90
C LYS A 142 11.00 4.94 -1.81
N VAL A 143 12.17 4.32 -1.87
CA VAL A 143 12.39 3.09 -2.64
C VAL A 143 12.90 1.99 -1.71
N VAL A 144 12.34 0.78 -1.84
CA VAL A 144 12.79 -0.39 -1.08
C VAL A 144 13.35 -1.44 -2.02
N LEU A 145 14.63 -1.75 -1.85
CA LEU A 145 15.33 -2.84 -2.50
C LEU A 145 15.27 -4.08 -1.61
N SER A 146 14.88 -5.22 -2.18
CA SER A 146 14.86 -6.52 -1.51
C SER A 146 15.63 -7.54 -2.34
N VAL A 147 16.55 -8.27 -1.71
CA VAL A 147 17.40 -9.26 -2.37
C VAL A 147 17.44 -10.53 -1.53
N ASN A 148 17.21 -11.66 -2.17
CA ASN A 148 17.31 -12.97 -1.54
C ASN A 148 18.78 -13.38 -1.46
N VAL A 149 19.23 -13.77 -0.28
CA VAL A 149 20.63 -14.21 -0.07
C VAL A 149 20.86 -15.49 -0.87
N SER A 150 19.93 -16.46 -0.79
CA SER A 150 19.51 -17.40 -1.84
C SER A 150 20.23 -17.28 -3.18
N GLU A 151 19.69 -16.33 -3.94
CA GLU A 151 19.92 -16.08 -5.35
C GLU A 151 21.27 -15.39 -5.58
N LEU A 152 21.85 -14.70 -4.59
CA LEU A 152 23.18 -14.11 -4.71
C LEU A 152 24.30 -15.16 -4.83
N PHE A 153 24.09 -16.38 -4.33
CA PHE A 153 25.12 -17.45 -4.33
C PHE A 153 24.91 -18.51 -5.40
N SER A 154 23.67 -18.75 -5.84
CA SER A 154 23.33 -19.89 -6.69
C SER A 154 23.84 -19.78 -8.12
N HIS A 155 24.03 -18.56 -8.63
CA HIS A 155 24.40 -18.36 -10.03
C HIS A 155 25.90 -18.61 -10.28
N PRO A 156 26.29 -19.16 -11.45
CA PRO A 156 27.69 -19.35 -11.80
C PRO A 156 28.47 -18.04 -11.91
N SER A 157 27.78 -16.93 -12.21
CA SER A 157 28.31 -15.56 -12.17
C SER A 157 28.07 -14.88 -10.81
N SER A 158 27.99 -15.65 -9.72
CA SER A 158 27.67 -15.12 -8.39
C SER A 158 28.66 -14.01 -8.00
N PRO A 159 28.15 -12.86 -7.51
CA PRO A 159 29.00 -11.80 -7.01
C PRO A 159 29.71 -12.14 -5.68
N LEU A 160 29.34 -13.24 -5.01
CA LEU A 160 29.90 -13.65 -3.70
C LEU A 160 30.33 -15.13 -3.77
N PRO A 161 31.56 -15.44 -4.23
CA PRO A 161 31.98 -16.81 -4.50
C PRO A 161 32.30 -17.64 -3.24
N THR A 162 32.77 -16.99 -2.16
CA THR A 162 33.32 -17.70 -1.00
C THR A 162 32.33 -17.73 0.18
N PRO A 163 32.20 -18.85 0.91
CA PRO A 163 31.39 -18.92 2.14
C PRO A 163 31.80 -17.90 3.22
N ALA A 164 33.11 -17.58 3.32
CA ALA A 164 33.60 -16.53 4.20
C ALA A 164 33.13 -15.12 3.77
N ALA A 165 33.10 -14.85 2.45
CA ALA A 165 32.55 -13.59 1.90
C ALA A 165 31.04 -13.47 2.18
N LYS A 166 30.30 -14.57 2.10
CA LYS A 166 28.90 -14.64 2.52
C LYS A 166 28.72 -14.23 3.97
N HIS A 167 29.49 -14.85 4.86
CA HIS A 167 29.40 -14.57 6.28
C HIS A 167 29.71 -13.10 6.57
N LYS A 168 30.77 -12.57 5.95
CA LYS A 168 31.10 -11.15 6.01
C LYS A 168 29.96 -10.26 5.49
N PHE A 169 29.34 -10.60 4.37
CA PHE A 169 28.19 -9.87 3.81
C PHE A 169 27.01 -9.81 4.80
N LEU A 170 26.68 -10.92 5.45
CA LEU A 170 25.61 -10.98 6.44
C LEU A 170 25.92 -10.10 7.67
N LEU A 171 27.17 -10.10 8.13
CA LEU A 171 27.62 -9.23 9.22
C LEU A 171 27.54 -7.75 8.84
N LEU A 172 27.94 -7.38 7.61
CA LEU A 172 27.84 -6.01 7.12
C LEU A 172 26.38 -5.56 6.91
N ALA A 173 25.49 -6.48 6.53
CA ALA A 173 24.07 -6.19 6.39
C ALA A 173 23.40 -5.88 7.74
N GLY A 174 23.87 -6.50 8.82
CA GLY A 174 23.38 -6.27 10.19
C GLY A 174 21.86 -6.45 10.31
N GLU A 175 21.16 -5.47 10.86
CA GLU A 175 19.70 -5.52 11.08
C GLU A 175 18.85 -5.59 9.80
N ARG A 176 19.46 -5.30 8.63
CA ARG A 176 18.81 -5.34 7.31
C ARG A 176 18.59 -6.76 6.82
N TYR A 177 19.42 -7.69 7.28
CA TYR A 177 19.25 -9.10 7.03
C TYR A 177 18.11 -9.65 7.89
N SER A 178 17.28 -10.51 7.32
CA SER A 178 16.30 -11.30 8.07
C SER A 178 16.26 -12.72 7.52
N PRO A 179 16.42 -13.75 8.39
CA PRO A 179 16.52 -15.13 7.95
C PRO A 179 15.18 -15.67 7.43
N LEU A 180 14.04 -15.24 7.97
CA LEU A 180 12.72 -15.75 7.58
C LEU A 180 11.98 -14.86 6.57
N ALA A 181 12.41 -13.60 6.41
CA ALA A 181 11.79 -12.69 5.46
C ALA A 181 11.92 -13.24 4.03
N GLY A 182 10.84 -13.21 3.25
CA GLY A 182 10.82 -13.67 1.86
C GLY A 182 10.57 -15.17 1.66
N LEU A 183 10.54 -15.97 2.74
CA LEU A 183 10.29 -17.41 2.65
C LEU A 183 8.90 -17.73 2.05
N LYS A 184 7.88 -16.93 2.35
CA LYS A 184 6.55 -17.07 1.74
C LYS A 184 6.59 -16.85 0.23
N ASP A 185 7.28 -15.81 -0.23
CA ASP A 185 7.43 -15.53 -1.66
C ASP A 185 8.13 -16.69 -2.36
N ALA A 186 9.16 -17.28 -1.72
CA ALA A 186 9.89 -18.42 -2.27
C ALA A 186 9.04 -19.69 -2.32
N ARG A 187 8.24 -19.94 -1.28
CA ARG A 187 7.25 -21.01 -1.27
C ARG A 187 6.24 -20.84 -2.40
N ASP A 188 5.70 -19.64 -2.55
CA ASP A 188 4.72 -19.34 -3.60
C ASP A 188 5.35 -19.49 -5.01
N LYS A 189 6.63 -19.11 -5.19
CA LYS A 189 7.39 -19.39 -6.42
C LYS A 189 7.49 -20.89 -6.73
N LEU A 190 7.88 -21.71 -5.75
CA LEU A 190 7.98 -23.17 -5.95
C LEU A 190 6.62 -23.79 -6.30
N ARG A 191 5.53 -23.32 -5.68
CA ARG A 191 4.15 -23.75 -6.03
C ARG A 191 3.83 -23.45 -7.48
N ILE A 192 4.21 -22.26 -7.96
CA ILE A 192 3.99 -21.83 -9.34
C ILE A 192 4.80 -22.71 -10.31
N GLU A 193 6.07 -22.97 -10.00
CA GLU A 193 6.95 -23.79 -10.83
C GLU A 193 6.46 -25.23 -10.95
N LEU A 194 6.08 -25.85 -9.83
CA LEU A 194 5.49 -27.20 -9.80
C LEU A 194 4.16 -27.25 -10.59
N ALA A 195 3.31 -26.24 -10.42
CA ALA A 195 2.06 -26.16 -11.16
C ALA A 195 2.27 -26.01 -12.67
N ARG A 196 3.32 -25.28 -13.09
CA ARG A 196 3.72 -25.15 -14.50
C ARG A 196 4.28 -26.45 -15.06
N SER A 197 5.13 -27.17 -14.32
CA SER A 197 5.69 -28.44 -14.79
C SER A 197 4.63 -29.54 -14.92
N THR A 198 3.61 -29.52 -14.07
CA THR A 198 2.51 -30.49 -14.10
C THR A 198 1.53 -30.22 -15.26
N ARG A 199 1.47 -28.97 -15.74
CA ARG A 199 0.52 -28.51 -16.75
C ARG A 199 1.25 -27.97 -17.98
N GLU A 200 1.94 -28.84 -18.69
CA GLU A 200 2.45 -28.52 -20.03
C GLU A 200 1.26 -28.24 -20.97
N GLY A 201 0.84 -26.97 -21.10
CA GLY A 201 -0.10 -26.51 -22.15
C GLY A 201 -1.37 -25.75 -21.71
N ALA A 202 -1.59 -25.47 -20.42
CA ALA A 202 -2.82 -24.77 -20.01
C ALA A 202 -2.72 -23.23 -20.15
N VAL A 203 -3.46 -22.68 -21.13
CA VAL A 203 -3.70 -21.25 -21.29
C VAL A 203 -4.63 -20.77 -20.17
N GLY A 204 -4.10 -20.05 -19.19
CA GLY A 204 -4.90 -19.29 -18.23
C GLY A 204 -4.64 -19.67 -16.78
N TRP A 205 -3.52 -19.20 -16.23
CA TRP A 205 -3.28 -19.26 -14.79
C TRP A 205 -4.04 -18.11 -14.11
N ASN A 206 -5.07 -18.42 -13.33
CA ASN A 206 -5.97 -17.43 -12.70
C ASN A 206 -5.64 -17.15 -11.21
N GLY A 207 -4.58 -17.76 -10.68
CA GLY A 207 -4.07 -17.54 -9.31
C GLY A 207 -4.94 -18.10 -8.18
N SER A 208 -6.20 -18.46 -8.42
CA SER A 208 -7.05 -19.15 -7.44
C SER A 208 -6.55 -20.55 -7.10
N GLU A 209 -5.79 -21.15 -8.00
CA GLU A 209 -5.20 -22.49 -7.87
C GLU A 209 -4.09 -22.56 -6.82
N LEU A 210 -3.45 -21.44 -6.45
CA LEU A 210 -2.53 -21.43 -5.30
C LEU A 210 -3.24 -21.66 -3.95
N LYS A 211 -4.57 -21.57 -3.92
CA LYS A 211 -5.38 -21.73 -2.71
C LYS A 211 -5.95 -23.15 -2.56
N SER A 212 -5.86 -24.01 -3.58
CA SER A 212 -6.30 -25.40 -3.49
C SER A 212 -5.28 -26.26 -2.72
N ALA A 213 -5.78 -27.27 -2.01
CA ALA A 213 -4.95 -28.17 -1.21
C ALA A 213 -3.90 -28.92 -2.05
N GLU A 214 -4.22 -29.21 -3.30
CA GLU A 214 -3.34 -29.85 -4.29
C GLU A 214 -2.12 -29.01 -4.67
N ALA A 215 -2.16 -27.70 -4.42
CA ALA A 215 -1.04 -26.79 -4.65
C ALA A 215 -0.15 -26.61 -3.41
N ASN A 216 -0.42 -27.32 -2.31
CA ASN A 216 0.48 -27.34 -1.17
C ASN A 216 1.75 -28.12 -1.50
N LEU A 217 2.89 -27.65 -0.99
CA LEU A 217 4.15 -28.39 -1.08
C LEU A 217 4.05 -29.61 -0.18
N SER A 218 4.70 -30.71 -0.60
CA SER A 218 4.96 -31.84 0.31
C SER A 218 5.86 -31.40 1.46
N ASP A 219 5.82 -32.13 2.57
CA ASP A 219 6.62 -31.79 3.75
C ASP A 219 8.13 -31.80 3.43
N GLU A 220 8.58 -32.75 2.60
CA GLU A 220 9.97 -32.83 2.11
C GLU A 220 10.39 -31.58 1.32
N GLN A 221 9.50 -31.07 0.46
CA GLN A 221 9.76 -29.85 -0.33
C GLN A 221 9.80 -28.61 0.57
N GLU A 222 8.93 -28.56 1.60
CA GLU A 222 8.95 -27.46 2.56
C GLU A 222 10.19 -27.48 3.46
N GLU A 223 10.61 -28.65 3.93
CA GLU A 223 11.84 -28.81 4.70
C GLU A 223 13.07 -28.49 3.84
N GLY A 224 13.10 -28.96 2.59
CA GLY A 224 14.13 -28.62 1.62
C GLY A 224 14.21 -27.11 1.39
N LEU A 225 13.06 -26.44 1.21
CA LEU A 225 13.01 -24.98 1.08
C LEU A 225 13.50 -24.29 2.35
N ARG A 226 13.08 -24.72 3.54
CA ARG A 226 13.50 -24.13 4.82
C ARG A 226 15.02 -24.26 5.04
N ASN A 227 15.58 -25.42 4.70
CA ASN A 227 17.02 -25.68 4.83
C ASN A 227 17.84 -24.91 3.80
N ALA A 228 17.33 -24.75 2.58
CA ALA A 228 17.99 -23.98 1.52
C ALA A 228 17.79 -22.45 1.66
N TRP A 229 16.80 -22.01 2.44
CA TRP A 229 16.45 -20.61 2.58
C TRP A 229 17.48 -19.88 3.44
N MET A 230 18.21 -18.95 2.82
CA MET A 230 19.29 -18.21 3.49
C MET A 230 18.88 -16.79 3.88
N GLY A 231 17.58 -16.47 3.86
CA GLY A 231 17.05 -15.17 4.22
C GLY A 231 17.08 -14.12 3.11
N GLN A 232 16.67 -12.91 3.49
CA GLN A 232 16.53 -11.76 2.62
C GLN A 232 17.14 -10.51 3.26
N VAL A 233 17.81 -9.69 2.45
CA VAL A 233 18.32 -8.37 2.84
C VAL A 233 17.42 -7.29 2.25
N LYS A 234 16.98 -6.35 3.10
CA LYS A 234 16.14 -5.21 2.69
C LYS A 234 16.83 -3.87 2.94
N ILE A 235 16.92 -3.04 1.90
CA ILE A 235 17.53 -1.71 1.95
C ILE A 235 16.47 -0.69 1.52
N GLY A 236 16.15 0.25 2.40
CA GLY A 236 15.24 1.36 2.10
C GLY A 236 15.99 2.68 1.97
N GLY A 237 15.71 3.44 0.90
CA GLY A 237 16.26 4.77 0.67
C GLY A 237 15.14 5.82 0.64
N ASP A 238 15.30 6.87 1.44
CA ASP A 238 14.42 8.06 1.50
C ASP A 238 15.23 9.37 1.64
N ARG A 239 16.52 9.33 1.29
CA ARG A 239 17.46 10.44 1.55
C ARG A 239 17.30 11.57 0.53
N PHE A 240 17.06 11.22 -0.72
CA PHE A 240 17.02 12.15 -1.84
C PHE A 240 15.58 12.55 -2.18
N PRO A 241 15.37 13.75 -2.76
CA PRO A 241 14.03 14.20 -3.18
C PRO A 241 13.39 13.31 -4.25
N ASN A 242 14.20 12.75 -5.15
CA ASN A 242 13.73 11.96 -6.28
C ASN A 242 13.85 10.45 -6.02
N GLU A 243 12.81 9.69 -6.37
CA GLU A 243 12.79 8.23 -6.24
C GLU A 243 13.93 7.55 -7.03
N ARG A 244 14.25 8.06 -8.23
CA ARG A 244 15.31 7.50 -9.08
C ARG A 244 16.69 7.60 -8.43
N MET A 245 16.94 8.69 -7.72
CA MET A 245 18.18 8.88 -6.95
C MET A 245 18.22 7.93 -5.74
N ASN A 246 17.09 7.75 -5.05
CA ASN A 246 16.99 6.78 -3.96
C ASN A 246 17.17 5.34 -4.43
N ALA A 247 16.64 4.98 -5.61
CA ALA A 247 16.86 3.66 -6.21
C ALA A 247 18.33 3.41 -6.54
N THR A 248 18.98 4.40 -7.17
CA THR A 248 20.42 4.36 -7.49
C THR A 248 21.25 4.19 -6.22
N TRP A 249 20.94 4.96 -5.17
CA TRP A 249 21.62 4.83 -3.88
C TRP A 249 21.44 3.43 -3.24
N CYS A 250 20.24 2.86 -3.30
CA CYS A 250 20.00 1.48 -2.83
C CYS A 250 20.86 0.45 -3.60
N LEU A 251 21.03 0.64 -4.91
CA LEU A 251 21.88 -0.22 -5.74
C LEU A 251 23.36 -0.04 -5.42
N ASP A 252 23.84 1.20 -5.34
CA ASP A 252 25.23 1.52 -5.01
C ASP A 252 25.61 0.99 -3.61
N THR A 253 24.70 1.09 -2.64
CA THR A 253 24.92 0.54 -1.31
C THR A 253 25.00 -0.98 -1.31
N LEU A 254 24.14 -1.67 -2.07
CA LEU A 254 24.24 -3.11 -2.25
C LEU A 254 25.58 -3.50 -2.90
N GLN A 255 25.99 -2.79 -3.95
CA GLN A 255 27.26 -3.04 -4.64
C GLN A 255 28.46 -2.81 -3.70
N LYS A 256 28.43 -1.77 -2.88
CA LYS A 256 29.46 -1.52 -1.86
C LYS A 256 29.52 -2.63 -0.82
N LEU A 257 28.37 -3.15 -0.37
CA LEU A 257 28.31 -4.28 0.56
C LEU A 257 28.92 -5.55 -0.06
N ILE A 258 28.60 -5.83 -1.33
CA ILE A 258 29.17 -6.97 -2.06
C ILE A 258 30.68 -6.79 -2.24
N HIS A 259 31.12 -5.60 -2.66
CA HIS A 259 32.53 -5.29 -2.85
C HIS A 259 33.32 -5.47 -1.56
N GLU A 260 32.85 -4.88 -0.45
CA GLU A 260 33.48 -5.00 0.86
C GLU A 260 33.46 -6.45 1.37
N ALA A 261 32.39 -7.20 1.13
CA ALA A 261 32.32 -8.61 1.51
C ALA A 261 33.39 -9.47 0.81
N ASN A 262 33.73 -9.14 -0.44
CA ASN A 262 34.80 -9.81 -1.18
C ASN A 262 36.20 -9.33 -0.78
N GLN A 263 36.34 -8.14 -0.19
CA GLN A 263 37.62 -7.69 0.35
C GLN A 263 37.95 -8.49 1.63
N ARG A 264 39.07 -9.23 1.65
CA ARG A 264 39.57 -9.95 2.85
C ARG A 264 38.46 -10.75 3.58
N PRO A 265 37.89 -11.78 2.95
CA PRO A 265 36.72 -12.50 3.48
C PRO A 265 36.99 -13.19 4.83
N GLU A 266 38.23 -13.62 5.09
CA GLU A 266 38.61 -14.36 6.30
C GLU A 266 38.65 -13.51 7.58
N HIS A 267 38.68 -12.18 7.46
CA HIS A 267 38.87 -11.29 8.62
C HIS A 267 37.72 -11.37 9.64
N MET A 268 36.51 -11.73 9.20
CA MET A 268 35.29 -11.70 10.01
C MET A 268 34.70 -13.09 10.27
N THR A 269 35.47 -14.16 10.04
CA THR A 269 35.01 -15.55 10.25
C THR A 269 34.72 -15.85 11.73
N ASN A 270 35.46 -15.24 12.66
CA ASN A 270 35.32 -15.49 14.10
C ASN A 270 34.14 -14.75 14.76
N VAL A 271 33.48 -13.83 14.06
CA VAL A 271 32.41 -13.00 14.63
C VAL A 271 31.05 -13.66 14.37
N PRO A 272 30.31 -14.12 15.38
CA PRO A 272 29.01 -14.76 15.14
C PRO A 272 27.97 -13.75 14.63
N LEU A 273 27.02 -14.24 13.83
CA LEU A 273 25.88 -13.44 13.37
C LEU A 273 24.96 -13.07 14.55
N ASP A 274 24.57 -11.80 14.66
CA ASP A 274 23.73 -11.32 15.76
C ASP A 274 22.23 -11.64 15.52
N PRO A 275 21.58 -12.48 16.36
CA PRO A 275 20.15 -12.78 16.25
C PRO A 275 19.25 -11.74 16.93
N ARG A 276 19.79 -10.86 17.78
CA ARG A 276 19.00 -9.99 18.68
C ARG A 276 17.97 -9.11 17.95
N PRO A 277 18.28 -8.48 16.80
CA PRO A 277 17.30 -7.66 16.09
C PRO A 277 16.10 -8.47 15.59
N GLN A 278 16.30 -9.75 15.23
CA GLN A 278 15.20 -10.63 14.81
C GLN A 278 14.37 -11.05 16.02
N LEU A 279 15.02 -11.52 17.09
CA LEU A 279 14.33 -11.90 18.33
C LEU A 279 13.49 -10.74 18.88
N ALA A 280 13.98 -9.50 18.79
CA ALA A 280 13.21 -8.32 19.19
C ALA A 280 11.99 -8.06 18.29
N ARG A 281 12.10 -8.33 16.98
CA ARG A 281 10.95 -8.23 16.04
C ARG A 281 9.95 -9.35 16.31
N ASP A 282 10.41 -10.57 16.52
CA ASP A 282 9.58 -11.74 16.80
C ASP A 282 8.86 -11.56 18.15
N ALA A 283 9.56 -11.11 19.19
CA ALA A 283 8.95 -10.79 20.48
C ALA A 283 7.84 -9.73 20.36
N ARG A 284 8.07 -8.67 19.55
CA ARG A 284 7.03 -7.67 19.26
C ARG A 284 5.87 -8.26 18.48
N ALA A 285 6.13 -9.12 17.49
CA ALA A 285 5.09 -9.76 16.70
C ALA A 285 4.22 -10.70 17.56
N HIS A 286 4.85 -11.50 18.43
CA HIS A 286 4.18 -12.39 19.36
C HIS A 286 3.40 -11.65 20.45
N ALA A 287 3.84 -10.46 20.88
CA ALA A 287 3.11 -9.62 21.84
C ALA A 287 1.70 -9.23 21.36
N PHE A 288 1.45 -9.23 20.04
CA PHE A 288 0.12 -8.94 19.49
C PHE A 288 -0.79 -10.16 19.35
N GLY A 289 -0.39 -11.35 19.82
CA GLY A 289 -1.26 -12.54 19.97
C GLY A 289 -1.86 -13.12 18.68
N ARG A 290 -1.42 -12.67 17.49
CA ARG A 290 -2.04 -13.01 16.20
C ARG A 290 -1.36 -14.14 15.42
N SER A 291 -0.20 -14.63 15.84
CA SER A 291 0.65 -15.50 15.00
C SER A 291 0.56 -17.00 15.29
N ASN A 292 -0.07 -17.41 16.41
CA ASN A 292 -0.07 -18.82 16.83
C ASN A 292 -1.48 -19.41 16.70
N ALA A 293 -2.12 -19.21 15.56
CA ALA A 293 -3.31 -19.99 15.23
C ALA A 293 -2.85 -21.42 14.95
N VAL A 294 -3.33 -22.37 15.77
CA VAL A 294 -3.02 -23.80 15.62
C VAL A 294 -3.44 -24.22 14.21
N SER A 295 -2.45 -24.65 13.43
CA SER A 295 -2.62 -25.17 12.08
C SER A 295 -2.71 -26.69 12.12
N LEU A 296 -3.21 -27.30 11.03
CA LEU A 296 -3.24 -28.77 10.90
C LEU A 296 -1.86 -29.41 11.10
N ARG A 297 -0.77 -28.67 10.85
CA ARG A 297 0.62 -29.14 11.00
C ARG A 297 1.12 -29.17 12.44
N ASP A 298 0.45 -28.46 13.34
CA ASP A 298 0.78 -28.47 14.77
C ASP A 298 0.18 -29.71 15.46
N PHE A 299 -0.76 -30.41 14.80
CA PHE A 299 -1.30 -31.67 15.28
C PHE A 299 -0.39 -32.83 14.89
N PRO A 300 -0.15 -33.79 15.80
CA PRO A 300 0.50 -35.05 15.46
C PRO A 300 -0.16 -35.70 14.25
N SER A 301 0.65 -36.19 13.30
CA SER A 301 0.14 -36.87 12.11
C SER A 301 -0.74 -38.07 12.45
N GLU A 302 -0.49 -38.71 13.59
CA GLU A 302 -1.27 -39.82 14.13
C GLU A 302 -2.72 -39.45 14.50
N TRP A 303 -3.05 -38.15 14.64
CA TRP A 303 -4.41 -37.67 14.96
C TRP A 303 -5.21 -37.24 13.73
N LEU A 304 -4.58 -37.20 12.56
CA LEU A 304 -5.20 -36.76 11.31
C LEU A 304 -5.76 -37.93 10.47
N SER A 305 -5.85 -39.13 11.06
CA SER A 305 -6.42 -40.35 10.46
C SER A 305 -7.94 -40.28 10.29
#